data_AF-A0A921T048-F1
#
_entry.id   AF-A0A921T048-F1
#
_cell.length_a   1.000
_cell.length_b   1.000
_cell.length_c   1.000
_cell.angle_alpha   90.00
_cell.angle_beta   90.00
_cell.angle_gamma   90.00
#
_symmetry.space_group_name_H-M   'P 1'
#
loop_
_entity.id
_entity.type
_entity.pdbx_description
1 polymer ?
#
loop_
_entity_poly.entity_id
_entity_poly.type
_entity_poly.pdbx_seq_one_letter_code
_entity_poly.pdbx_strand_id
1 'polypeptide(L)'
;MAYINFKEEKFKGKIQIEERKKNNKILYQSILKNKDNLNGIYPNLKYSFKKIIDKNIGKNGVLSEEDFKEISNEDIVCSKFIDCTFKNIKFKDCKFIGCVFENCKFAEGGVSFENCIFIKEYSEKLPSLNRKDNLGCSFYNCNIYARFLNSDISYTIFENCKLQNISIEQTNASNCIIINSELDKFEIIDCDFRGFKTFNTYMIDFAFEDKFLTKFDEKTFFDKISLKKKDKEEYEGMYTVYENIANKYKDNNLNSNFGEYYYLCKCIERKSLKLLPKLGSYLYWIICGYGERPFFCVFSALAIIIIFSFLYLITGIDINGSVISYNFSNIHTWNIAKFIKDFNEALNLSVGMFAGVGIDNGKPTEIGYMVTNLEMLIGVVLIGVGVGTIARKVIR
;
A
#
# COMPACT_ATOMS: atom_id res chain seq x y z
N MET A 1 1.47 5.52 18.15
CA MET A 1 0.81 4.66 17.14
C MET A 1 1.42 5.00 15.79
N ALA A 2 2.26 4.11 15.24
CA ALA A 2 2.95 4.40 14.00
C ALA A 2 2.05 4.08 12.82
N TYR A 3 1.40 5.10 12.26
CA TYR A 3 0.81 5.02 10.93
C TYR A 3 1.92 5.05 9.89
N ILE A 4 1.75 4.37 8.74
CA ILE A 4 2.69 4.49 7.63
C ILE A 4 2.67 5.95 7.16
N ASN A 5 3.80 6.64 7.33
CA ASN A 5 3.97 7.97 6.82
C ASN A 5 4.37 7.91 5.34
N PHE A 6 3.37 7.82 4.46
CA PHE A 6 3.60 7.73 3.01
C PHE A 6 4.48 8.85 2.45
N LYS A 7 4.46 10.06 3.03
CA LYS A 7 5.33 11.16 2.58
C LYS A 7 6.79 10.87 2.89
N GLU A 8 7.06 10.40 4.10
CA GLU A 8 8.40 10.04 4.54
C GLU A 8 8.93 8.80 3.81
N GLU A 9 8.10 7.76 3.63
CA GLU A 9 8.48 6.56 2.89
C GLU A 9 8.81 6.86 1.42
N LYS A 10 8.05 7.73 0.75
CA LYS A 10 8.40 8.23 -0.59
C LYS A 10 9.75 8.96 -0.58
N PHE A 11 10.00 9.81 0.41
CA PHE A 11 11.27 10.56 0.51
C PHE A 11 12.46 9.63 0.70
N LYS A 12 12.38 8.69 1.66
CA LYS A 12 13.39 7.64 1.90
C LYS A 12 13.57 6.77 0.65
N GLY A 13 12.48 6.37 0.00
CA GLY A 13 12.49 5.59 -1.23
C GLY A 13 13.24 6.28 -2.36
N LYS A 14 13.02 7.58 -2.56
CA LYS A 14 13.75 8.37 -3.56
C LYS A 14 15.26 8.37 -3.30
N ILE A 15 15.68 8.61 -2.05
CA ILE A 15 17.10 8.55 -1.67
C ILE A 15 17.68 7.16 -1.93
N GLN A 16 16.98 6.11 -1.50
CA GLN A 16 17.40 4.73 -1.68
C GLN A 16 17.61 4.37 -3.17
N ILE A 17 16.73 4.83 -4.06
CA ILE A 17 16.85 4.60 -5.51
C ILE A 17 18.08 5.32 -6.07
N GLU A 18 18.30 6.58 -5.72
CA GLU A 18 19.46 7.35 -6.18
C GLU A 18 20.78 6.72 -5.71
N GLU A 19 20.84 6.32 -4.44
CA GLU A 19 21.99 5.61 -3.88
C GLU A 19 22.24 4.27 -4.58
N ARG A 20 21.19 3.49 -4.82
CA ARG A 20 21.30 2.21 -5.54
C ARG A 20 21.78 2.41 -6.97
N LYS A 21 21.24 3.38 -7.71
CA LYS A 21 21.70 3.71 -9.08
C LYS A 21 23.17 4.12 -9.08
N LYS A 22 23.58 4.95 -8.12
CA LYS A 22 24.98 5.36 -7.96
C LYS A 22 25.89 4.16 -7.66
N ASN A 23 25.50 3.29 -6.72
CA ASN A 23 26.23 2.07 -6.40
C ASN A 23 26.34 1.13 -7.61
N ASN A 24 25.23 0.88 -8.31
CA ASN A 24 25.18 0.05 -9.50
C ASN A 24 26.12 0.59 -10.58
N LYS A 25 26.15 1.91 -10.81
CA LYS A 25 27.07 2.54 -11.76
C LYS A 25 28.54 2.30 -11.39
N ILE A 26 28.89 2.45 -10.11
CA ILE A 26 30.27 2.25 -9.63
C ILE A 26 30.69 0.78 -9.83
N LEU A 27 29.85 -0.17 -9.42
CA LEU A 27 30.12 -1.60 -9.54
C LEU A 27 30.17 -2.06 -11.00
N TYR A 28 29.26 -1.58 -11.83
CA TYR A 28 29.26 -1.82 -13.27
C TYR A 28 30.58 -1.37 -13.91
N GLN A 29 31.05 -0.16 -13.60
CA GLN A 29 32.34 0.34 -14.09
C GLN A 29 33.53 -0.47 -13.56
N SER A 30 33.46 -0.96 -12.32
CA SER A 30 34.49 -1.82 -11.74
C SER A 30 34.60 -3.15 -12.49
N ILE A 31 33.46 -3.81 -12.75
CA ILE A 31 33.40 -5.07 -13.49
C ILE A 31 33.94 -4.90 -14.92
N LEU A 32 33.59 -3.80 -15.59
CA LEU A 32 34.09 -3.53 -16.94
C LEU A 32 35.61 -3.32 -17.00
N LYS A 33 36.25 -2.87 -15.93
CA LYS A 33 37.71 -2.73 -15.84
C LYS A 33 38.41 -4.05 -15.53
N ASN A 34 37.73 -4.97 -14.84
CA ASN A 34 38.29 -6.22 -14.34
C ASN A 34 37.61 -7.46 -14.97
N LYS A 35 37.37 -7.43 -16.28
CA LYS A 35 36.60 -8.48 -16.98
C LYS A 35 37.19 -9.88 -16.82
N ASP A 36 38.51 -9.97 -16.68
CA ASP A 36 39.24 -11.24 -16.61
C ASP A 36 39.24 -11.87 -15.20
N ASN A 37 38.76 -11.14 -14.18
CA ASN A 37 38.79 -11.55 -12.77
C ASN A 37 37.40 -11.68 -12.16
N LEU A 38 36.51 -12.41 -12.83
CA LEU A 38 35.15 -12.70 -12.33
C LEU A 38 35.08 -14.12 -11.79
N ASN A 39 35.33 -14.28 -10.49
CA ASN A 39 35.30 -15.58 -9.84
C ASN A 39 33.93 -16.26 -9.98
N GLY A 40 33.90 -17.46 -10.59
CA GLY A 40 32.70 -18.29 -10.70
C GLY A 40 31.65 -17.78 -11.70
N ILE A 41 32.03 -16.85 -12.58
CA ILE A 41 31.19 -16.32 -13.65
C ILE A 41 31.92 -16.55 -14.97
N TYR A 42 31.21 -17.07 -15.98
CA TYR A 42 31.74 -17.40 -17.30
C TYR A 42 31.03 -16.57 -18.37
N PRO A 43 31.46 -15.32 -18.61
CA PRO A 43 30.69 -14.38 -19.41
C PRO A 43 30.44 -14.88 -20.84
N ASN A 44 29.17 -14.93 -21.23
CA ASN A 44 28.75 -15.29 -22.58
C ASN A 44 29.40 -14.36 -23.64
N LEU A 45 30.16 -14.94 -24.56
CA LEU A 45 30.88 -14.20 -25.60
C LEU A 45 29.97 -13.40 -26.53
N LYS A 46 28.72 -13.82 -26.71
CA LYS A 46 27.78 -13.16 -27.61
C LYS A 46 27.22 -11.87 -27.01
N TYR A 47 26.90 -11.87 -25.72
CA TYR A 47 26.14 -10.78 -25.09
C TYR A 47 26.93 -9.98 -24.04
N SER A 48 27.82 -10.62 -23.28
CA SER A 48 28.46 -9.99 -22.11
C SER A 48 29.35 -8.80 -22.50
N PHE A 49 29.28 -7.75 -21.66
CA PHE A 49 30.02 -6.49 -21.80
C PHE A 49 29.75 -5.72 -23.10
N LYS A 50 28.61 -5.99 -23.76
CA LYS A 50 28.24 -5.35 -25.02
C LYS A 50 27.03 -4.45 -24.87
N LYS A 51 26.98 -3.46 -25.76
CA LYS A 51 25.78 -2.69 -26.07
C LYS A 51 25.10 -3.33 -27.28
N ILE A 52 23.89 -3.83 -27.08
CA ILE A 52 23.09 -4.53 -28.09
C ILE A 52 21.92 -3.61 -28.40
N ILE A 53 21.80 -3.17 -29.65
CA ILE A 53 20.86 -2.13 -30.06
C ILE A 53 19.96 -2.69 -31.15
N ASP A 54 18.66 -2.44 -31.03
CA ASP A 54 17.64 -2.71 -32.05
C ASP A 54 17.72 -4.15 -32.60
N LYS A 55 17.72 -5.12 -31.67
CA LYS A 55 17.72 -6.55 -32.01
C LYS A 55 16.41 -7.20 -31.61
N ASN A 56 15.88 -7.98 -32.55
CA ASN A 56 14.89 -9.01 -32.26
C ASN A 56 15.63 -10.28 -31.81
N ILE A 57 15.33 -10.74 -30.60
CA ILE A 57 15.91 -11.93 -29.99
C ILE A 57 14.75 -12.90 -29.73
N GLY A 58 14.86 -14.12 -30.24
CA GLY A 58 13.85 -15.16 -30.03
C GLY A 58 13.24 -15.68 -31.34
N LYS A 59 11.98 -16.12 -31.26
CA LYS A 59 11.18 -16.59 -32.40
C LYS A 59 10.03 -15.63 -32.65
N ASN A 60 9.57 -15.53 -33.89
CA ASN A 60 8.38 -14.75 -34.25
C ASN A 60 7.10 -15.60 -34.14
N GLY A 61 5.97 -14.95 -33.88
CA GLY A 61 4.64 -15.57 -33.76
C GLY A 61 4.18 -15.67 -32.30
N VAL A 62 2.89 -15.86 -32.04
CA VAL A 62 2.40 -16.12 -30.67
C VAL A 62 2.51 -17.62 -30.43
N LEU A 63 3.49 -18.03 -29.64
CA LEU A 63 3.80 -19.44 -29.37
C LEU A 63 3.37 -19.84 -27.95
N SER A 64 3.11 -21.13 -27.73
CA SER A 64 3.06 -21.71 -26.38
C SER A 64 4.47 -21.80 -25.79
N GLU A 65 4.57 -21.85 -24.47
CA GLU A 65 5.86 -21.78 -23.76
C GLU A 65 6.79 -22.97 -24.09
N GLU A 66 6.22 -24.13 -24.41
CA GLU A 66 6.93 -25.33 -24.87
C GLU A 66 7.69 -25.11 -26.20
N ASP A 67 7.22 -24.18 -27.02
CA ASP A 67 7.81 -23.85 -28.33
C ASP A 67 8.81 -22.69 -28.26
N PHE A 68 9.02 -22.11 -27.09
CA PHE A 68 9.93 -20.99 -26.91
C PHE A 68 11.36 -21.37 -27.31
N LYS A 69 12.10 -20.36 -27.79
CA LYS A 69 13.54 -20.54 -27.95
C LYS A 69 14.19 -20.61 -26.57
N GLU A 70 14.77 -21.76 -26.25
CA GLU A 70 15.52 -21.94 -25.02
C GLU A 70 16.95 -21.36 -25.15
N ILE A 71 17.39 -20.62 -24.13
CA ILE A 71 18.76 -20.16 -23.90
C ILE A 71 19.10 -20.58 -22.47
N SER A 72 20.09 -21.46 -22.30
CA SER A 72 20.35 -22.12 -21.02
C SER A 72 21.80 -22.00 -20.57
N ASN A 73 22.01 -21.89 -19.26
CA ASN A 73 23.35 -21.87 -18.62
C ASN A 73 24.26 -20.73 -19.11
N GLU A 74 23.69 -19.56 -19.39
CA GLU A 74 24.44 -18.40 -19.89
C GLU A 74 24.63 -17.34 -18.80
N ASP A 75 25.88 -16.90 -18.61
CA ASP A 75 26.19 -15.75 -17.77
C ASP A 75 26.29 -14.48 -18.65
N ILE A 76 25.25 -13.64 -18.60
CA ILE A 76 25.16 -12.37 -19.32
C ILE A 76 25.54 -11.25 -18.35
N VAL A 77 26.74 -10.68 -18.53
CA VAL A 77 27.35 -9.78 -17.56
C VAL A 77 27.51 -8.38 -18.13
N CYS A 78 27.03 -7.38 -17.40
CA CYS A 78 27.16 -5.96 -17.69
C CYS A 78 26.78 -5.58 -19.13
N SER A 79 25.78 -6.28 -19.69
CA SER A 79 25.24 -5.99 -21.02
C SER A 79 24.22 -4.87 -20.97
N LYS A 80 24.18 -4.08 -22.04
CA LYS A 80 23.17 -3.04 -22.22
C LYS A 80 22.33 -3.35 -23.45
N PHE A 81 21.06 -3.68 -23.27
CA PHE A 81 20.09 -3.88 -24.33
C PHE A 81 19.29 -2.59 -24.52
N ILE A 82 19.27 -2.05 -25.74
CA ILE A 82 18.59 -0.79 -26.06
C ILE A 82 17.69 -1.00 -27.26
N ASP A 83 16.42 -0.66 -27.12
CA ASP A 83 15.40 -0.81 -28.16
C ASP A 83 15.28 -2.26 -28.68
N CYS A 84 15.73 -3.23 -27.88
CA CYS A 84 15.66 -4.66 -28.20
C CYS A 84 14.27 -5.23 -27.92
N THR A 85 13.86 -6.21 -28.72
CA THR A 85 12.63 -6.97 -28.52
C THR A 85 12.94 -8.44 -28.27
N PHE A 86 12.47 -8.97 -27.16
CA PHE A 86 12.56 -10.37 -26.76
C PHE A 86 11.21 -11.05 -27.01
N LYS A 87 11.20 -12.16 -27.74
CA LYS A 87 9.96 -12.79 -28.22
C LYS A 87 10.02 -14.32 -28.09
N ASN A 88 9.09 -14.91 -27.36
CA ASN A 88 8.99 -16.36 -27.18
C ASN A 88 10.34 -16.98 -26.77
N ILE A 89 10.94 -16.46 -25.70
CA ILE A 89 12.22 -16.95 -25.18
C ILE A 89 12.01 -17.57 -23.81
N LYS A 90 12.67 -18.70 -23.58
CA LYS A 90 12.89 -19.28 -22.26
C LYS A 90 14.38 -19.14 -21.91
N PHE A 91 14.68 -18.31 -20.91
CA PHE A 91 15.99 -18.30 -20.28
C PHE A 91 15.95 -19.28 -19.11
N LYS A 92 16.85 -20.25 -19.09
CA LYS A 92 16.89 -21.29 -18.07
C LYS A 92 18.28 -21.37 -17.43
N ASP A 93 18.34 -21.38 -16.10
CA ASP A 93 19.61 -21.47 -15.35
C ASP A 93 20.63 -20.37 -15.78
N CYS A 94 20.14 -19.18 -16.16
CA CYS A 94 20.96 -18.07 -16.66
C CYS A 94 21.25 -17.03 -15.57
N LYS A 95 22.40 -16.35 -15.64
CA LYS A 95 22.73 -15.23 -14.76
C LYS A 95 22.81 -13.92 -15.53
N PHE A 96 22.02 -12.94 -15.12
CA PHE A 96 22.06 -11.57 -15.59
C PHE A 96 22.70 -10.69 -14.52
N ILE A 97 23.95 -10.27 -14.71
CA ILE A 97 24.68 -9.52 -13.69
C ILE A 97 24.89 -8.08 -14.13
N GLY A 98 24.24 -7.13 -13.45
CA GLY A 98 24.36 -5.70 -13.76
C GLY A 98 23.92 -5.36 -15.18
N CYS A 99 22.98 -6.12 -15.75
CA CYS A 99 22.43 -5.85 -17.07
C CYS A 99 21.44 -4.68 -17.01
N VAL A 100 21.42 -3.90 -18.08
CA VAL A 100 20.52 -2.76 -18.25
C VAL A 100 19.69 -2.95 -19.52
N PHE A 101 18.38 -2.87 -19.37
CA PHE A 101 17.41 -2.92 -20.46
C PHE A 101 16.77 -1.54 -20.58
N GLU A 102 16.92 -0.89 -21.74
CA GLU A 102 16.36 0.43 -22.03
C GLU A 102 15.43 0.34 -23.22
N ASN A 103 14.19 0.80 -23.05
CA ASN A 103 13.15 0.80 -24.07
C ASN A 103 12.88 -0.59 -24.68
N CYS A 104 13.15 -1.66 -23.92
CA CYS A 104 12.99 -3.02 -24.42
C CYS A 104 11.52 -3.48 -24.38
N LYS A 105 11.20 -4.42 -25.27
CA LYS A 105 9.89 -5.07 -25.31
C LYS A 105 10.03 -6.57 -25.10
N PHE A 106 9.23 -7.14 -24.21
CA PHE A 106 9.08 -8.58 -24.02
C PHE A 106 7.68 -8.91 -24.52
N ALA A 107 7.59 -9.57 -25.67
CA ALA A 107 6.40 -9.53 -26.50
C ALA A 107 6.03 -10.91 -27.09
N GLU A 108 4.94 -10.92 -27.85
CA GLU A 108 4.34 -12.12 -28.47
C GLU A 108 3.84 -13.09 -27.41
N GLY A 109 4.31 -14.34 -27.36
CA GLY A 109 4.00 -15.27 -26.27
C GLY A 109 4.63 -14.88 -24.93
N GLY A 110 5.57 -13.92 -24.92
CA GLY A 110 6.25 -13.44 -23.71
C GLY A 110 7.65 -14.05 -23.53
N VAL A 111 8.20 -13.89 -22.33
CA VAL A 111 9.53 -14.40 -21.96
C VAL A 111 9.47 -15.11 -20.62
N SER A 112 9.98 -16.33 -20.55
CA SER A 112 10.10 -17.11 -19.32
C SER A 112 11.53 -17.05 -18.80
N PHE A 113 11.69 -16.73 -17.52
CA PHE A 113 12.94 -16.81 -16.77
C PHE A 113 12.80 -17.90 -15.71
N GLU A 114 13.47 -19.03 -15.92
CA GLU A 114 13.44 -20.18 -15.02
C GLU A 114 14.81 -20.34 -14.35
N ASN A 115 14.83 -20.42 -13.02
CA ASN A 115 16.06 -20.56 -12.24
C ASN A 115 17.13 -19.49 -12.56
N CYS A 116 16.69 -18.28 -12.91
CA CYS A 116 17.59 -17.22 -13.35
C CYS A 116 18.01 -16.31 -12.18
N ILE A 117 19.22 -15.77 -12.24
CA ILE A 117 19.76 -14.87 -11.19
C ILE A 117 20.02 -13.49 -11.78
N PHE A 118 19.44 -12.43 -11.22
CA PHE A 118 19.56 -11.05 -11.71
C PHE A 118 20.43 -10.15 -10.81
N ILE A 119 21.11 -10.73 -9.83
CA ILE A 119 21.90 -10.03 -8.82
C ILE A 119 23.31 -10.61 -8.68
N LYS A 120 24.31 -9.74 -8.48
CA LYS A 120 25.63 -10.13 -7.97
C LYS A 120 25.63 -10.05 -6.44
N GLU A 121 25.59 -11.20 -5.79
CA GLU A 121 25.62 -11.27 -4.32
C GLU A 121 27.02 -11.33 -3.71
N TYR A 122 28.06 -11.65 -4.49
CA TYR A 122 29.44 -11.76 -3.97
C TYR A 122 30.18 -10.42 -4.03
N SER A 123 30.85 -10.06 -2.94
CA SER A 123 31.79 -8.93 -2.88
C SER A 123 33.23 -9.40 -3.13
N GLU A 124 33.94 -8.71 -4.01
CA GLU A 124 35.39 -8.88 -4.19
C GLU A 124 36.20 -8.15 -3.11
N LYS A 125 35.57 -7.26 -2.34
CA LYS A 125 36.21 -6.56 -1.22
C LYS A 125 36.33 -7.48 -0.02
N LEU A 126 37.56 -7.65 0.48
CA LEU A 126 37.84 -8.36 1.72
C LEU A 126 37.59 -7.47 2.96
N PRO A 127 37.09 -8.03 4.08
CA PRO A 127 36.57 -9.40 4.20
C PRO A 127 35.18 -9.54 3.53
N SER A 128 34.96 -10.63 2.78
CA SER A 128 33.77 -10.83 1.94
C SER A 128 32.61 -11.58 2.61
N LEU A 129 32.86 -12.26 3.74
CA LEU A 129 31.88 -13.17 4.38
C LEU A 129 30.52 -12.53 4.70
N ASN A 130 30.50 -11.25 5.04
CA ASN A 130 29.29 -10.48 5.35
C ASN A 130 29.12 -9.24 4.46
N ARG A 131 29.82 -9.20 3.32
CA ARG A 131 29.73 -8.09 2.36
C ARG A 131 29.12 -8.58 1.07
N LYS A 132 28.00 -7.96 0.67
CA LYS A 132 27.39 -8.16 -0.64
C LYS A 132 27.43 -6.86 -1.42
N ASP A 133 27.81 -6.94 -2.69
CA ASP A 133 27.81 -5.79 -3.62
C ASP A 133 26.38 -5.38 -4.00
N ASN A 134 25.46 -6.36 -4.04
CA ASN A 134 24.04 -6.21 -4.36
C ASN A 134 23.80 -5.46 -5.68
N LEU A 135 24.59 -5.78 -6.72
CA LEU A 135 24.40 -5.24 -8.06
C LEU A 135 23.27 -5.97 -8.77
N GLY A 136 22.07 -5.39 -8.72
CA GLY A 136 20.89 -5.88 -9.45
C GLY A 136 20.82 -5.36 -10.89
N CYS A 137 19.99 -6.01 -11.71
CA CYS A 137 19.65 -5.53 -13.05
C CYS A 137 18.72 -4.31 -13.02
N SER A 138 18.57 -3.63 -14.16
CA SER A 138 17.68 -2.47 -14.27
C SER A 138 16.94 -2.45 -15.60
N PHE A 139 15.65 -2.15 -15.53
CA PHE A 139 14.73 -2.03 -16.66
C PHE A 139 14.18 -0.60 -16.68
N TYR A 140 14.39 0.09 -17.79
CA TYR A 140 13.99 1.48 -18.00
C TYR A 140 13.10 1.59 -19.22
N ASN A 141 11.91 2.17 -19.05
CA ASN A 141 10.95 2.40 -20.14
C ASN A 141 10.55 1.13 -20.91
N CYS A 142 10.56 -0.03 -20.25
CA CYS A 142 10.30 -1.30 -20.91
C CYS A 142 8.80 -1.64 -20.93
N ASN A 143 8.36 -2.39 -21.95
CA ASN A 143 7.09 -3.11 -21.91
C ASN A 143 7.38 -4.60 -21.69
N ILE A 144 6.90 -5.15 -20.59
CA ILE A 144 7.31 -6.46 -20.10
C ILE A 144 6.11 -7.37 -19.99
N TYR A 145 6.08 -8.42 -20.80
CA TYR A 145 5.29 -9.63 -20.60
C TYR A 145 6.25 -10.79 -20.31
N ALA A 146 6.30 -11.23 -19.05
CA ALA A 146 7.26 -12.21 -18.60
C ALA A 146 6.78 -13.03 -17.40
N ARG A 147 7.34 -14.24 -17.29
CA ARG A 147 7.23 -15.13 -16.13
C ARG A 147 8.59 -15.28 -15.45
N PHE A 148 8.65 -15.15 -14.14
CA PHE A 148 9.84 -15.41 -13.33
C PHE A 148 9.54 -16.58 -12.41
N LEU A 149 10.18 -17.72 -12.64
CA LEU A 149 10.01 -18.94 -11.85
C LEU A 149 11.34 -19.32 -11.20
N ASN A 150 11.30 -19.63 -9.89
CA ASN A 150 12.46 -20.09 -9.12
C ASN A 150 13.69 -19.19 -9.28
N SER A 151 13.46 -17.90 -9.51
CA SER A 151 14.51 -16.95 -9.88
C SER A 151 14.91 -16.07 -8.70
N ASP A 152 16.00 -15.34 -8.85
CA ASP A 152 16.38 -14.25 -7.95
C ASP A 152 16.37 -12.93 -8.73
N ILE A 153 15.34 -12.13 -8.51
CA ILE A 153 15.21 -10.76 -9.04
C ILE A 153 15.44 -9.70 -7.96
N SER A 154 16.04 -10.08 -6.83
CA SER A 154 16.30 -9.17 -5.73
C SER A 154 17.15 -7.99 -6.19
N TYR A 155 16.93 -6.83 -5.56
CA TYR A 155 17.59 -5.56 -5.90
C TYR A 155 17.35 -5.02 -7.33
N THR A 156 16.56 -5.70 -8.17
CA THR A 156 16.21 -5.20 -9.51
C THR A 156 15.43 -3.89 -9.42
N ILE A 157 15.64 -3.01 -10.40
CA ILE A 157 14.90 -1.75 -10.56
C ILE A 157 14.06 -1.83 -11.82
N PHE A 158 12.76 -1.57 -11.70
CA PHE A 158 11.87 -1.29 -12.82
C PHE A 158 11.42 0.16 -12.75
N GLU A 159 11.75 0.96 -13.75
CA GLU A 159 11.44 2.39 -13.78
C GLU A 159 10.81 2.78 -15.11
N ASN A 160 9.66 3.44 -15.03
CA ASN A 160 8.83 3.83 -16.19
C ASN A 160 8.40 2.62 -17.04
N CYS A 161 8.20 1.46 -16.43
CA CYS A 161 7.86 0.23 -17.15
C CYS A 161 6.35 -0.01 -17.19
N LYS A 162 5.90 -0.71 -18.23
CA LYS A 162 4.60 -1.37 -18.27
C LYS A 162 4.83 -2.85 -18.07
N LEU A 163 4.28 -3.42 -17.00
CA LEU A 163 4.42 -4.81 -16.61
C LEU A 163 3.04 -5.45 -16.74
N GLN A 164 2.84 -6.21 -17.83
CA GLN A 164 1.54 -6.75 -18.21
C GLN A 164 1.57 -8.27 -18.26
N ASN A 165 0.58 -8.93 -17.66
CA ASN A 165 0.48 -10.39 -17.57
C ASN A 165 1.76 -11.00 -16.97
N ILE A 166 2.24 -10.41 -15.87
CA ILE A 166 3.43 -10.90 -15.16
C ILE A 166 3.02 -11.99 -14.18
N SER A 167 3.79 -13.09 -14.18
CA SER A 167 3.77 -14.07 -13.10
C SER A 167 5.14 -14.14 -12.40
N ILE A 168 5.15 -14.06 -11.08
CA ILE A 168 6.34 -14.24 -10.25
C ILE A 168 6.08 -15.40 -9.28
N GLU A 169 6.79 -16.50 -9.49
CA GLU A 169 6.57 -17.78 -8.83
C GLU A 169 7.84 -18.24 -8.13
N GLN A 170 7.73 -18.59 -6.85
CA GLN A 170 8.81 -19.20 -6.06
C GLN A 170 10.14 -18.41 -6.15
N THR A 171 10.03 -17.09 -6.29
CA THR A 171 11.12 -16.21 -6.69
C THR A 171 11.50 -15.27 -5.55
N ASN A 172 12.79 -15.01 -5.40
CA ASN A 172 13.30 -13.98 -4.49
C ASN A 172 13.18 -12.61 -5.17
N ALA A 173 12.22 -11.79 -4.75
CA ALA A 173 12.03 -10.42 -5.20
C ALA A 173 12.38 -9.39 -4.11
N SER A 174 13.16 -9.80 -3.10
CA SER A 174 13.47 -8.96 -1.96
C SER A 174 14.20 -7.70 -2.39
N ASN A 175 13.82 -6.57 -1.79
CA ASN A 175 14.36 -5.26 -2.11
C ASN A 175 14.22 -4.85 -3.60
N CYS A 176 13.40 -5.51 -4.42
CA CYS A 176 13.08 -5.03 -5.76
C CYS A 176 12.28 -3.72 -5.65
N ILE A 177 12.54 -2.79 -6.57
CA ILE A 177 11.88 -1.48 -6.59
C ILE A 177 11.21 -1.26 -7.94
N ILE A 178 9.91 -0.99 -7.91
CA ILE A 178 9.12 -0.59 -9.09
C ILE A 178 8.70 0.87 -8.92
N ILE A 179 9.07 1.75 -9.85
CA ILE A 179 8.78 3.18 -9.76
C ILE A 179 8.21 3.74 -11.06
N ASN A 180 7.26 4.67 -10.95
CA ASN A 180 6.65 5.38 -12.08
C ASN A 180 6.09 4.43 -13.16
N SER A 181 5.55 3.29 -12.75
CA SER A 181 5.25 2.17 -13.64
C SER A 181 3.78 1.80 -13.61
N GLU A 182 3.39 0.85 -14.45
CA GLU A 182 2.05 0.27 -14.49
C GLU A 182 2.14 -1.25 -14.36
N LEU A 183 1.37 -1.81 -13.42
CA LEU A 183 1.17 -3.24 -13.23
C LEU A 183 -0.26 -3.59 -13.65
N ASP A 184 -0.39 -4.55 -14.56
CA ASP A 184 -1.67 -5.01 -15.09
C ASP A 184 -1.62 -6.54 -15.20
N LYS A 185 -2.51 -7.23 -14.47
CA LYS A 185 -2.51 -8.69 -14.33
C LYS A 185 -1.17 -9.20 -13.83
N PHE A 186 -0.93 -8.93 -12.55
CA PHE A 186 0.33 -9.23 -11.88
C PHE A 186 0.08 -10.26 -10.77
N GLU A 187 0.56 -11.48 -11.01
CA GLU A 187 0.36 -12.63 -10.14
C GLU A 187 1.64 -12.96 -9.38
N ILE A 188 1.51 -13.23 -8.08
CA ILE A 188 2.63 -13.56 -7.19
C ILE A 188 2.29 -14.85 -6.44
N ILE A 189 3.20 -15.82 -6.47
CA ILE A 189 3.02 -17.13 -5.86
C ILE A 189 4.28 -17.50 -5.06
N ASP A 190 4.14 -17.65 -3.75
CA ASP A 190 5.16 -18.22 -2.84
C ASP A 190 6.54 -17.53 -2.92
N CYS A 191 6.55 -16.20 -2.93
CA CYS A 191 7.76 -15.41 -3.17
C CYS A 191 8.37 -14.75 -1.91
N ASP A 192 9.59 -14.23 -2.04
CA ASP A 192 10.17 -13.34 -1.02
C ASP A 192 10.05 -11.88 -1.45
N PHE A 193 9.19 -11.12 -0.78
CA PHE A 193 8.92 -9.70 -1.05
C PHE A 193 9.39 -8.79 0.09
N ARG A 194 10.28 -9.27 0.96
CA ARG A 194 10.85 -8.46 2.05
C ARG A 194 11.61 -7.25 1.48
N GLY A 195 11.28 -6.06 1.95
CA GLY A 195 11.82 -4.81 1.44
C GLY A 195 11.40 -4.45 0.01
N PHE A 196 10.48 -5.19 -0.62
CA PHE A 196 9.93 -4.86 -1.94
C PHE A 196 9.20 -3.52 -1.89
N LYS A 197 9.41 -2.65 -2.89
CA LYS A 197 8.78 -1.32 -2.88
C LYS A 197 8.16 -0.95 -4.22
N THR A 198 7.01 -0.28 -4.14
CA THR A 198 6.42 0.40 -5.29
C THR A 198 6.22 1.87 -5.01
N PHE A 199 6.50 2.73 -6.00
CA PHE A 199 6.38 4.18 -5.89
C PHE A 199 5.74 4.77 -7.14
N ASN A 200 4.70 5.59 -6.97
CA ASN A 200 3.99 6.19 -8.11
C ASN A 200 3.63 5.14 -9.19
N THR A 201 3.09 4.00 -8.75
CA THR A 201 2.79 2.86 -9.63
C THR A 201 1.29 2.66 -9.69
N TYR A 202 0.74 2.61 -10.90
CA TYR A 202 -0.65 2.21 -11.11
C TYR A 202 -0.74 0.67 -11.11
N MET A 203 -1.75 0.10 -10.47
CA MET A 203 -1.89 -1.35 -10.34
C MET A 203 -3.33 -1.77 -10.58
N ILE A 204 -3.56 -2.72 -11.45
CA ILE A 204 -4.85 -3.38 -11.67
C ILE A 204 -4.63 -4.90 -11.77
N ASP A 205 -5.59 -5.69 -11.32
CA ASP A 205 -5.52 -7.15 -11.31
C ASP A 205 -4.22 -7.67 -10.66
N PHE A 206 -3.89 -7.14 -9.47
CA PHE A 206 -2.73 -7.54 -8.67
C PHE A 206 -3.15 -8.53 -7.58
N ALA A 207 -2.61 -9.75 -7.62
CA ALA A 207 -3.07 -10.86 -6.78
C ALA A 207 -1.92 -11.70 -6.20
N PHE A 208 -2.20 -12.35 -5.07
CA PHE A 208 -1.35 -13.37 -4.47
C PHE A 208 -2.08 -14.70 -4.50
N GLU A 209 -1.55 -15.69 -5.19
CA GLU A 209 -2.12 -17.04 -5.33
C GLU A 209 -1.25 -18.07 -4.59
N ASP A 210 -0.85 -17.70 -3.37
CA ASP A 210 0.07 -18.48 -2.52
C ASP A 210 -0.54 -19.83 -2.12
N LYS A 211 0.26 -20.90 -2.22
CA LYS A 211 -0.01 -22.18 -1.54
C LYS A 211 0.66 -22.24 -0.17
N PHE A 212 1.76 -21.52 -0.03
CA PHE A 212 2.51 -21.32 1.20
C PHE A 212 2.34 -19.87 1.65
N LEU A 213 3.36 -19.04 1.47
CA LEU A 213 3.33 -17.65 1.93
C LEU A 213 4.33 -16.80 1.15
N THR A 214 3.84 -15.75 0.49
CA THR A 214 4.69 -14.65 0.06
C THR A 214 5.10 -13.79 1.27
N LYS A 215 6.41 -13.68 1.49
CA LYS A 215 6.99 -13.06 2.69
C LYS A 215 7.07 -11.55 2.57
N PHE A 216 6.50 -10.83 3.53
CA PHE A 216 6.65 -9.38 3.71
C PHE A 216 7.46 -9.08 4.98
N ASP A 217 8.07 -7.89 5.03
CA ASP A 217 8.60 -7.32 6.27
C ASP A 217 8.13 -5.87 6.44
N GLU A 218 8.56 -5.21 7.52
CA GLU A 218 8.22 -3.81 7.80
C GLU A 218 8.75 -2.83 6.75
N LYS A 219 9.73 -3.24 5.93
CA LYS A 219 10.34 -2.43 4.87
C LYS A 219 9.63 -2.60 3.53
N THR A 220 8.80 -3.63 3.38
CA THR A 220 7.92 -3.77 2.23
C THR A 220 6.97 -2.57 2.19
N PHE A 221 6.79 -1.96 1.02
CA PHE A 221 6.02 -0.73 0.88
C PHE A 221 5.30 -0.64 -0.46
N PHE A 222 4.01 -0.29 -0.41
CA PHE A 222 3.21 0.01 -1.58
C PHE A 222 2.71 1.44 -1.47
N ASP A 223 3.09 2.28 -2.42
CA ASP A 223 2.62 3.66 -2.44
C ASP A 223 1.11 3.74 -2.71
N LYS A 224 0.50 4.90 -2.39
CA LYS A 224 -0.89 5.17 -2.75
C LYS A 224 -1.06 5.15 -4.27
N ILE A 225 -2.03 4.36 -4.72
CA ILE A 225 -2.38 4.20 -6.13
C ILE A 225 -3.25 5.38 -6.52
N SER A 226 -2.83 6.11 -7.55
CA SER A 226 -3.58 7.24 -8.09
C SER A 226 -4.61 6.75 -9.10
N LEU A 227 -5.87 7.14 -8.88
CA LEU A 227 -7.00 6.81 -9.76
C LEU A 227 -6.90 7.57 -11.09
N LYS A 228 -7.19 6.88 -12.20
CA LYS A 228 -7.20 7.45 -13.56
C LYS A 228 -8.61 7.82 -13.99
N LYS A 229 -9.55 6.86 -14.04
CA LYS A 229 -10.90 7.01 -14.63
C LYS A 229 -11.96 7.51 -13.65
N LYS A 230 -11.87 7.10 -12.38
CA LYS A 230 -12.81 7.39 -11.27
C LYS A 230 -14.23 6.87 -11.50
N ASP A 231 -14.36 5.78 -12.23
CA ASP A 231 -15.60 5.04 -12.43
C ASP A 231 -15.73 3.87 -11.43
N LYS A 232 -16.89 3.21 -11.44
CA LYS A 232 -17.18 2.12 -10.52
C LYS A 232 -16.24 0.92 -10.69
N GLU A 233 -15.91 0.57 -11.93
CA GLU A 233 -15.04 -0.55 -12.26
C GLU A 233 -13.61 -0.32 -11.75
N GLU A 234 -13.05 0.88 -11.94
CA GLU A 234 -11.75 1.24 -11.38
C GLU A 234 -11.76 1.20 -9.85
N TYR A 235 -12.83 1.69 -9.20
CA TYR A 235 -12.93 1.57 -7.74
C TYR A 235 -12.96 0.11 -7.28
N GLU A 236 -13.69 -0.76 -7.98
CA GLU A 236 -13.78 -2.20 -7.68
C GLU A 236 -12.44 -2.92 -7.83
N GLY A 237 -11.73 -2.66 -8.93
CA GLY A 237 -10.37 -3.16 -9.13
C GLY A 237 -9.42 -2.64 -8.06
N MET A 238 -9.42 -1.33 -7.77
CA MET A 238 -8.48 -0.73 -6.82
C MET A 238 -8.69 -1.18 -5.38
N TYR A 239 -9.94 -1.32 -4.90
CA TYR A 239 -10.11 -1.81 -3.53
C TYR A 239 -9.68 -3.27 -3.40
N THR A 240 -9.91 -4.10 -4.44
CA THR A 240 -9.42 -5.49 -4.47
C THR A 240 -7.90 -5.55 -4.37
N VAL A 241 -7.19 -4.68 -5.09
CA VAL A 241 -5.72 -4.57 -4.97
C VAL A 241 -5.30 -4.21 -3.54
N TYR A 242 -5.94 -3.22 -2.92
CA TYR A 242 -5.64 -2.85 -1.53
C TYR A 242 -5.99 -3.95 -0.53
N GLU A 243 -7.08 -4.69 -0.76
CA GLU A 243 -7.48 -5.83 0.05
C GLU A 243 -6.44 -6.95 -0.01
N ASN A 244 -5.98 -7.31 -1.21
CA ASN A 244 -4.93 -8.30 -1.42
C ASN A 244 -3.64 -7.92 -0.69
N ILE A 245 -3.21 -6.65 -0.82
CA ILE A 245 -2.03 -6.14 -0.11
C ILE A 245 -2.23 -6.19 1.41
N ALA A 246 -3.36 -5.70 1.91
CA ALA A 246 -3.65 -5.67 3.34
C ALA A 246 -3.63 -7.09 3.92
N ASN A 247 -4.37 -8.02 3.31
CA ASN A 247 -4.43 -9.42 3.75
C ASN A 247 -3.03 -10.04 3.77
N LYS A 248 -2.17 -9.75 2.78
CA LYS A 248 -0.80 -10.26 2.78
C LYS A 248 0.05 -9.74 3.95
N TYR A 249 -0.10 -8.47 4.36
CA TYR A 249 0.52 -7.98 5.60
C TYR A 249 -0.01 -8.71 6.83
N LYS A 250 -1.31 -9.01 6.88
CA LYS A 250 -1.92 -9.75 7.99
C LYS A 250 -1.39 -11.18 8.07
N ASP A 251 -1.26 -11.88 6.94
CA ASP A 251 -0.68 -13.23 6.87
C ASP A 251 0.75 -13.27 7.40
N ASN A 252 1.50 -12.17 7.23
CA ASN A 252 2.86 -11.99 7.74
C ASN A 252 2.91 -11.43 9.19
N ASN A 253 1.79 -11.33 9.89
CA ASN A 253 1.67 -10.74 11.24
C ASN A 253 2.11 -9.27 11.34
N LEU A 254 2.04 -8.51 10.25
CA LEU A 254 2.39 -7.08 10.17
C LEU A 254 1.15 -6.22 10.35
N ASN A 255 0.55 -6.26 11.54
CA ASN A 255 -0.76 -5.68 11.81
C ASN A 255 -0.84 -4.16 11.61
N SER A 256 0.24 -3.44 11.94
CA SER A 256 0.27 -1.99 11.76
C SER A 256 0.12 -1.61 10.28
N ASN A 257 0.86 -2.30 9.41
CA ASN A 257 0.80 -2.14 7.96
C ASN A 257 -0.56 -2.59 7.42
N PHE A 258 -1.07 -3.75 7.87
CA PHE A 258 -2.41 -4.23 7.53
C PHE A 258 -3.46 -3.14 7.74
N GLY A 259 -3.49 -2.51 8.93
CA GLY A 259 -4.48 -1.49 9.27
C GLY A 259 -4.46 -0.28 8.33
N GLU A 260 -3.28 0.12 7.84
CA GLU A 260 -3.15 1.21 6.87
C GLU A 260 -3.75 0.87 5.51
N TYR A 261 -3.38 -0.28 4.95
CA TYR A 261 -3.89 -0.69 3.64
C TYR A 261 -5.37 -1.10 3.70
N TYR A 262 -5.82 -1.67 4.83
CA TYR A 262 -7.24 -1.93 5.08
C TYR A 262 -8.06 -0.63 5.12
N TYR A 263 -7.57 0.40 5.81
CA TYR A 263 -8.23 1.71 5.81
C TYR A 263 -8.32 2.31 4.39
N LEU A 264 -7.26 2.22 3.60
CA LEU A 264 -7.26 2.65 2.19
C LEU A 264 -8.27 1.85 1.36
N CYS A 265 -8.29 0.52 1.50
CA CYS A 265 -9.27 -0.37 0.88
C CYS A 265 -10.70 0.11 1.16
N LYS A 266 -11.09 0.27 2.43
CA LYS A 266 -12.43 0.70 2.82
C LYS A 266 -12.80 2.09 2.29
N CYS A 267 -11.84 3.01 2.22
CA CYS A 267 -12.05 4.33 1.63
C CYS A 267 -12.36 4.28 0.12
N ILE A 268 -11.75 3.33 -0.61
CA ILE A 268 -12.00 3.14 -2.05
C ILE A 268 -13.28 2.34 -2.27
N GLU A 269 -13.50 1.26 -1.53
CA GLU A 269 -14.73 0.45 -1.56
C GLU A 269 -15.97 1.33 -1.38
N ARG A 270 -15.95 2.27 -0.42
CA ARG A 270 -17.07 3.21 -0.21
C ARG A 270 -17.46 3.99 -1.48
N LYS A 271 -16.52 4.23 -2.40
CA LYS A 271 -16.79 4.97 -3.65
C LYS A 271 -17.52 4.12 -4.68
N SER A 272 -17.37 2.78 -4.67
CA SER A 272 -18.09 1.86 -5.55
C SER A 272 -19.50 1.50 -5.04
N LEU A 273 -19.78 1.72 -3.75
CA LEU A 273 -21.07 1.39 -3.13
C LEU A 273 -22.25 2.21 -3.66
N LYS A 274 -23.43 1.56 -3.71
CA LYS A 274 -24.74 2.20 -3.91
C LYS A 274 -25.12 3.09 -2.71
N LEU A 275 -26.19 3.88 -2.83
CA LEU A 275 -26.58 4.91 -1.86
C LEU A 275 -26.71 4.40 -0.39
N LEU A 276 -27.56 3.40 -0.12
CA LEU A 276 -27.80 2.94 1.25
C LEU A 276 -26.55 2.31 1.91
N PRO A 277 -25.83 1.35 1.28
CA PRO A 277 -24.58 0.84 1.84
C PRO A 277 -23.51 1.91 2.03
N LYS A 278 -23.47 2.91 1.13
CA LYS A 278 -22.53 4.03 1.20
C LYS A 278 -22.78 4.90 2.42
N LEU A 279 -24.04 5.17 2.78
CA LEU A 279 -24.39 5.89 4.02
C LEU A 279 -23.90 5.14 5.26
N GLY A 280 -24.15 3.83 5.34
CA GLY A 280 -23.63 3.01 6.44
C GLY A 280 -22.10 3.03 6.53
N SER A 281 -21.42 2.97 5.38
CA SER A 281 -19.95 3.07 5.31
C SER A 281 -19.42 4.44 5.74
N TYR A 282 -20.14 5.53 5.43
CA TYR A 282 -19.81 6.86 5.95
C TYR A 282 -19.96 6.95 7.47
N LEU A 283 -21.05 6.40 8.04
CA LEU A 283 -21.25 6.35 9.49
C LEU A 283 -20.11 5.58 10.17
N TYR A 284 -19.77 4.39 9.68
CA TYR A 284 -18.68 3.59 10.21
C TYR A 284 -17.31 4.32 10.12
N TRP A 285 -17.09 5.06 9.03
CA TRP A 285 -15.91 5.89 8.88
C TRP A 285 -15.86 7.06 9.86
N ILE A 286 -16.96 7.82 10.01
CA ILE A 286 -17.01 8.98 10.91
C ILE A 286 -16.81 8.52 12.36
N ILE A 287 -17.52 7.46 12.76
CA ILE A 287 -17.54 6.96 14.14
C ILE A 287 -16.16 6.47 14.60
N CYS A 288 -15.46 5.65 13.81
CA CYS A 288 -14.21 5.03 14.27
C CYS A 288 -13.16 4.83 13.17
N GLY A 289 -13.32 5.49 12.03
CA GLY A 289 -12.40 5.39 10.88
C GLY A 289 -12.19 3.95 10.43
N TYR A 290 -13.30 3.21 10.28
CA TYR A 290 -13.29 1.78 9.95
C TYR A 290 -12.62 0.88 11.01
N GLY A 291 -12.53 1.34 12.26
CA GLY A 291 -11.86 0.64 13.34
C GLY A 291 -10.33 0.74 13.29
N GLU A 292 -9.77 1.57 12.42
CA GLU A 292 -8.32 1.75 12.24
C GLU A 292 -7.82 3.14 12.65
N ARG A 293 -8.73 4.06 13.03
CA ARG A 293 -8.40 5.43 13.44
C ARG A 293 -9.09 5.78 14.77
N PRO A 294 -8.49 5.46 15.94
CA PRO A 294 -9.11 5.68 17.24
C PRO A 294 -9.55 7.12 17.53
N PHE A 295 -8.82 8.12 17.00
CA PHE A 295 -9.16 9.54 17.19
C PHE A 295 -10.52 9.93 16.59
N PHE A 296 -11.03 9.19 15.60
CA PHE A 296 -12.37 9.42 15.05
C PHE A 296 -13.46 9.17 16.10
N CYS A 297 -13.25 8.23 17.03
CA CYS A 297 -14.18 8.00 18.14
C CYS A 297 -14.23 9.21 19.08
N VAL A 298 -13.07 9.80 19.39
CA VAL A 298 -12.98 10.98 20.27
C VAL A 298 -13.69 12.17 19.63
N PHE A 299 -13.41 12.45 18.35
CA PHE A 299 -14.07 13.56 17.65
C PHE A 299 -15.57 13.32 17.47
N SER A 300 -15.99 12.09 17.21
CA SER A 300 -17.40 11.73 17.12
C SER A 300 -18.12 11.92 18.46
N ALA A 301 -17.49 11.51 19.57
CA ALA A 301 -18.05 11.71 20.91
C ALA A 301 -18.23 13.20 21.21
N LEU A 302 -17.21 14.03 20.96
CA LEU A 302 -17.29 15.48 21.13
C LEU A 302 -18.40 16.10 20.26
N ALA A 303 -18.53 15.67 19.00
CA ALA A 303 -19.56 16.17 18.10
C ALA A 303 -20.97 15.80 18.59
N ILE A 304 -21.17 14.57 19.06
CA ILE A 304 -22.44 14.11 19.63
C ILE A 304 -22.79 14.93 20.87
N ILE A 305 -21.86 15.10 21.81
CA ILE A 305 -22.07 15.91 23.02
C ILE A 305 -22.51 17.34 22.64
N ILE A 306 -21.85 17.97 21.68
CA ILE A 306 -22.23 19.32 21.22
C ILE A 306 -23.63 19.32 20.61
N ILE A 307 -23.97 18.35 19.76
CA ILE A 307 -25.31 18.25 19.14
C ILE A 307 -26.38 18.10 20.22
N PHE A 308 -26.18 17.22 21.19
CA PHE A 308 -27.13 16.98 22.27
C PHE A 308 -27.27 18.17 23.21
N SER A 309 -26.19 18.93 23.43
CA SER A 309 -26.25 20.21 24.15
C SER A 309 -27.23 21.19 23.50
N PHE A 310 -27.22 21.32 22.17
CA PHE A 310 -28.21 22.13 21.46
C PHE A 310 -29.62 21.55 21.56
N LEU A 311 -29.78 20.22 21.50
CA LEU A 311 -31.08 19.57 21.67
C LEU A 311 -31.66 19.84 23.06
N TYR A 312 -30.83 19.84 24.11
CA TYR A 312 -31.27 20.20 25.47
C TYR A 312 -31.69 21.65 25.60
N LEU A 313 -31.05 22.58 24.90
CA LEU A 313 -31.54 23.95 24.88
C LEU A 313 -32.93 24.04 24.21
N ILE A 314 -33.22 23.20 23.22
CA ILE A 314 -34.53 23.16 22.55
C ILE A 314 -35.60 22.51 23.46
N THR A 315 -35.30 21.33 24.02
CA THR A 315 -36.26 20.56 24.84
C THR A 315 -36.41 21.09 26.27
N GLY A 316 -35.37 21.73 26.77
CA GLY A 316 -35.33 22.41 28.05
C GLY A 316 -34.52 21.68 29.12
N ILE A 317 -33.90 22.48 30.01
CA ILE A 317 -33.13 22.04 31.17
C ILE A 317 -33.72 22.70 32.41
N ASP A 318 -34.02 21.92 33.44
CA ASP A 318 -34.44 22.41 34.76
C ASP A 318 -33.24 22.50 35.69
N ILE A 319 -32.92 23.73 36.11
CA ILE A 319 -31.89 24.05 37.10
C ILE A 319 -32.60 24.66 38.31
N ASN A 320 -32.64 23.92 39.41
CA ASN A 320 -33.21 24.38 40.69
C ASN A 320 -34.62 24.99 40.58
N GLY A 321 -35.48 24.44 39.70
CA GLY A 321 -36.85 24.90 39.47
C GLY A 321 -36.98 26.00 38.40
N SER A 322 -35.86 26.44 37.82
CA SER A 322 -35.85 27.38 36.69
C SER A 322 -35.56 26.65 35.38
N VAL A 323 -36.44 26.82 34.40
CA VAL A 323 -36.32 26.15 33.09
C VAL A 323 -35.59 27.03 32.09
N ILE A 324 -34.46 26.53 31.61
CA ILE A 324 -33.75 27.07 30.45
C ILE A 324 -34.29 26.36 29.21
N SER A 325 -34.92 27.09 28.30
CA SER A 325 -35.36 26.57 27.00
C SER A 325 -35.28 27.69 25.95
N TYR A 326 -34.93 27.32 24.72
CA TYR A 326 -34.76 28.19 23.57
C TYR A 326 -35.74 27.77 22.49
N ASN A 327 -36.75 28.61 22.23
CA ASN A 327 -37.81 28.36 21.26
C ASN A 327 -38.14 29.64 20.47
N PHE A 328 -38.90 29.50 19.38
CA PHE A 328 -39.21 30.64 18.51
C PHE A 328 -39.94 31.78 19.24
N SER A 329 -40.64 31.50 20.34
CA SER A 329 -41.37 32.50 21.12
C SER A 329 -40.47 33.35 22.03
N ASN A 330 -39.28 32.89 22.40
CA ASN A 330 -38.39 33.60 23.32
C ASN A 330 -37.12 34.16 22.66
N ILE A 331 -36.96 33.98 21.35
CA ILE A 331 -35.78 34.37 20.56
C ILE A 331 -35.42 35.85 20.65
N HIS A 332 -36.42 36.71 20.84
CA HIS A 332 -36.25 38.15 20.95
C HIS A 332 -35.62 38.61 22.28
N THR A 333 -35.52 37.73 23.28
CA THR A 333 -34.98 38.06 24.62
C THR A 333 -33.52 37.62 24.81
N TRP A 334 -32.89 37.12 23.76
CA TRP A 334 -31.57 36.51 23.86
C TRP A 334 -30.45 37.56 23.88
N ASN A 335 -29.49 37.37 24.77
CA ASN A 335 -28.18 37.99 24.70
C ASN A 335 -27.13 36.88 24.61
N ILE A 336 -26.11 37.08 23.78
CA ILE A 336 -24.96 36.19 23.58
C ILE A 336 -24.36 35.76 24.93
N ALA A 337 -24.20 36.67 25.89
CA ALA A 337 -23.63 36.33 27.19
C ALA A 337 -24.48 35.33 27.97
N LYS A 338 -25.81 35.46 27.92
CA LYS A 338 -26.74 34.52 28.55
C LYS A 338 -26.73 33.19 27.81
N PHE A 339 -26.75 33.21 26.48
CA PHE A 339 -26.70 32.01 25.66
C PHE A 339 -25.44 31.18 25.93
N ILE A 340 -24.27 31.80 26.05
CA ILE A 340 -23.02 31.09 26.36
C ILE A 340 -23.11 30.40 27.73
N LYS A 341 -23.68 31.07 28.73
CA LYS A 341 -23.86 30.48 30.07
C LYS A 341 -24.83 29.29 30.02
N ASP A 342 -25.97 29.47 29.37
CA ASP A 342 -27.00 28.45 29.24
C ASP A 342 -26.50 27.24 28.42
N PHE A 343 -25.73 27.50 27.36
CA PHE A 343 -25.08 26.45 26.57
C PHE A 343 -24.03 25.69 27.38
N ASN A 344 -23.30 26.36 28.27
CA ASN A 344 -22.34 25.68 29.15
C ASN A 344 -23.04 24.71 30.12
N GLU A 345 -24.22 25.08 30.64
CA GLU A 345 -25.03 24.16 31.46
C GLU A 345 -25.55 22.99 30.63
N ALA A 346 -26.01 23.24 29.40
CA ALA A 346 -26.42 22.19 28.48
C ALA A 346 -25.28 21.23 28.11
N LEU A 347 -24.07 21.77 27.94
CA LEU A 347 -22.86 21.01 27.69
C LEU A 347 -22.49 20.12 28.88
N ASN A 348 -22.53 20.66 30.10
CA ASN A 348 -22.29 19.88 31.31
C ASN A 348 -23.29 18.72 31.45
N LEU A 349 -24.58 18.98 31.19
CA LEU A 349 -25.61 17.94 31.19
C LEU A 349 -25.30 16.86 30.16
N SER A 350 -25.02 17.26 28.91
CA SER A 350 -24.71 16.34 27.81
C SER A 350 -23.47 15.49 28.10
N VAL A 351 -22.38 16.07 28.64
CA VAL A 351 -21.18 15.30 29.03
C VAL A 351 -21.53 14.23 30.06
N GLY A 352 -22.27 14.58 31.10
CA GLY A 352 -22.64 13.64 32.17
C GLY A 352 -23.56 12.52 31.70
N MET A 353 -24.53 12.84 30.84
CA MET A 353 -25.45 11.87 30.26
C MET A 353 -24.75 10.97 29.24
N PHE A 354 -23.94 11.52 28.35
CA PHE A 354 -23.15 10.75 27.38
C PHE A 354 -22.21 9.75 28.07
N ALA A 355 -21.54 10.16 29.16
CA ALA A 355 -20.64 9.30 29.92
C ALA A 355 -21.38 8.33 30.87
N GLY A 356 -22.70 8.48 31.05
CA GLY A 356 -23.50 7.66 31.96
C GLY A 356 -23.22 7.89 33.44
N VAL A 357 -22.61 9.03 33.80
CA VAL A 357 -22.29 9.40 35.19
C VAL A 357 -23.37 10.28 35.84
N GLY A 358 -24.19 10.95 35.03
CA GLY A 358 -25.18 11.93 35.49
C GLY A 358 -24.54 13.25 35.97
N ILE A 359 -25.37 14.23 36.30
CA ILE A 359 -24.95 15.49 36.93
C ILE A 359 -25.94 15.90 38.01
N ASP A 360 -25.45 16.60 39.04
CA ASP A 360 -26.27 17.04 40.18
C ASP A 360 -26.97 18.40 39.94
N ASN A 361 -26.39 19.26 39.08
CA ASN A 361 -26.79 20.66 38.98
C ASN A 361 -27.98 20.94 38.06
N GLY A 362 -28.32 20.02 37.15
CA GLY A 362 -29.39 20.25 36.16
C GLY A 362 -29.97 18.94 35.66
N LYS A 363 -31.28 18.91 35.43
CA LYS A 363 -32.00 17.74 34.92
C LYS A 363 -32.75 18.09 33.63
N PRO A 364 -32.92 17.15 32.70
CA PRO A 364 -33.76 17.37 31.53
C PRO A 364 -35.22 17.59 31.94
N THR A 365 -35.96 18.33 31.13
CA THR A 365 -37.44 18.40 31.25
C THR A 365 -38.08 17.06 30.85
N GLU A 366 -39.41 16.94 30.99
CA GLU A 366 -40.16 15.74 30.60
C GLU A 366 -39.88 15.29 29.16
N ILE A 367 -39.86 16.24 28.21
CA ILE A 367 -39.53 15.97 26.80
C ILE A 367 -38.02 15.71 26.65
N GLY A 368 -37.19 16.39 27.44
CA GLY A 368 -35.74 16.20 27.49
C GLY A 368 -35.32 14.79 27.87
N TYR A 369 -36.10 14.05 28.68
CA TYR A 369 -35.77 12.66 29.03
C TYR A 369 -35.65 11.73 27.81
N MET A 370 -36.45 11.95 26.76
CA MET A 370 -36.32 11.16 25.52
C MET A 370 -34.97 11.42 24.85
N VAL A 371 -34.54 12.69 24.82
CA VAL A 371 -33.22 13.08 24.29
C VAL A 371 -32.10 12.46 25.14
N THR A 372 -32.22 12.51 26.46
CA THR A 372 -31.26 11.89 27.39
C THR A 372 -31.13 10.39 27.19
N ASN A 373 -32.24 9.65 27.10
CA ASN A 373 -32.19 8.20 26.89
C ASN A 373 -31.49 7.83 25.58
N LEU A 374 -31.74 8.60 24.52
CA LEU A 374 -31.06 8.42 23.24
C LEU A 374 -29.56 8.71 23.34
N GLU A 375 -29.19 9.81 24.01
CA GLU A 375 -27.78 10.19 24.20
C GLU A 375 -27.01 9.12 24.98
N MET A 376 -27.56 8.66 26.10
CA MET A 376 -26.95 7.64 26.94
C MET A 376 -26.71 6.34 26.16
N LEU A 377 -27.69 5.91 25.36
CA LEU A 377 -27.55 4.70 24.53
C LEU A 377 -26.44 4.87 23.48
N ILE A 378 -26.40 6.02 22.81
CA ILE A 378 -25.34 6.33 21.83
C ILE A 378 -23.97 6.39 22.53
N GLY A 379 -23.90 6.99 23.71
CA GLY A 379 -22.69 7.13 24.53
C GLY A 379 -22.09 5.78 24.90
N VAL A 380 -22.90 4.88 25.48
CA VAL A 380 -22.47 3.52 25.84
C VAL A 380 -21.93 2.75 24.62
N VAL A 381 -22.64 2.81 23.49
CA VAL A 381 -22.19 2.15 22.25
C VAL A 381 -20.88 2.76 21.76
N LEU A 382 -20.75 4.08 21.73
CA LEU A 382 -19.57 4.75 21.20
C LEU A 382 -18.34 4.55 22.08
N ILE A 383 -18.51 4.54 23.41
CA ILE A 383 -17.44 4.19 24.36
C ILE A 383 -16.97 2.76 24.09
N GLY A 384 -17.89 1.80 23.94
CA GLY A 384 -17.54 0.41 23.62
C GLY A 384 -16.79 0.28 22.28
N VAL A 385 -17.24 0.98 21.23
CA VAL A 385 -16.56 1.04 19.93
C VAL A 385 -15.18 1.69 20.06
N GLY A 386 -15.06 2.77 20.84
CA GLY A 386 -13.80 3.46 21.11
C GLY A 386 -12.78 2.56 21.79
N VAL A 387 -13.16 1.90 22.89
CA VAL A 387 -12.33 0.93 23.59
C VAL A 387 -11.92 -0.21 22.67
N GLY A 388 -12.86 -0.78 21.90
CA GLY A 388 -12.56 -1.86 20.95
C GLY A 388 -11.60 -1.43 19.84
N THR A 389 -11.72 -0.19 19.35
CA THR A 389 -10.85 0.37 18.32
C THR A 389 -9.43 0.63 18.86
N ILE A 390 -9.31 1.14 20.08
CA ILE A 390 -8.01 1.32 20.76
C ILE A 390 -7.36 -0.03 21.03
N ALA A 391 -8.10 -0.98 21.62
CA ALA A 391 -7.62 -2.32 21.90
C ALA A 391 -7.12 -3.00 20.62
N ARG A 392 -7.88 -2.92 19.52
CA ARG A 392 -7.46 -3.44 18.22
C ARG A 392 -6.16 -2.82 17.72
N LYS A 393 -5.91 -1.54 17.99
CA LYS A 393 -4.72 -0.82 17.50
C LYS A 393 -3.50 -0.94 18.42
N VAL A 394 -3.69 -1.27 19.70
CA VAL A 394 -2.61 -1.41 20.70
C VAL A 394 -2.18 -2.86 20.87
N ILE A 395 -3.13 -3.80 20.83
CA ILE A 395 -2.86 -5.23 21.06
C ILE A 395 -2.33 -5.90 19.80
N ARG A 396 -2.71 -5.41 18.62
CA ARG A 396 -2.17 -5.85 17.33
C ARG A 396 -0.93 -5.07 16.97
#